data_AF-A0A845ZQB0-F1
#
_entry.id   AF-A0A845ZQB0-F1
#
_cell.length_a   1.000
_cell.length_b   1.000
_cell.length_c   1.000
_cell.angle_alpha   90.00
_cell.angle_beta   90.00
_cell.angle_gamma   90.00
#
_symmetry.space_group_name_H-M   'P 1'
#
loop_
_entity.id
_entity.type
_entity.pdbx_description
1 polymer ?
#
loop_
_entity_poly.entity_id
_entity_poly.type
_entity_poly.pdbx_seq_one_letter_code
_entity_poly.pdbx_strand_id
1 'polypeptide(L)'
;LTPKILPMVPVKLRTGKEFPDGMALLREMVLVRAFPNQTTEEQFALLPEVFDNIETLNRLCRISGGHVRNLLGLLFDCLRQENPPIPSECLENVILERRDYLISSITDEEWELLFQVVQQQKVRGDTEYQTLLRSMFVFEYRDRDGNWFGINPALEEAPQFKSWLKQNHQQTLPNTTIVH
;
A
#
# COMPACT_ATOMS: atom_id res chain seq x y z
N LEU A 1 -8.46 6.80 -28.36
CA LEU A 1 -8.91 5.86 -27.32
C LEU A 1 -8.35 6.36 -25.99
N THR A 2 -9.21 6.66 -25.02
CA THR A 2 -8.73 6.97 -23.66
C THR A 2 -8.06 5.72 -23.10
N PRO A 3 -6.80 5.79 -22.64
CA PRO A 3 -6.11 4.61 -22.11
C PRO A 3 -6.92 4.01 -20.96
N LYS A 4 -7.18 2.70 -21.05
CA LYS A 4 -7.90 1.95 -20.02
C LYS A 4 -6.90 1.61 -18.92
N ILE A 5 -6.67 2.55 -18.00
CA ILE A 5 -5.86 2.30 -16.81
C ILE A 5 -6.67 1.39 -15.89
N LEU A 6 -6.10 0.24 -15.52
CA LEU A 6 -6.73 -0.66 -14.56
C LEU A 6 -6.57 -0.04 -13.16
N PRO A 7 -7.66 0.27 -12.43
CA PRO A 7 -7.54 0.78 -11.08
C PRO A 7 -6.90 -0.28 -10.17
N MET A 8 -6.35 0.16 -9.04
CA MET A 8 -5.84 -0.79 -8.04
C MET A 8 -6.94 -1.71 -7.53
N VAL A 9 -6.54 -2.89 -7.06
CA VAL A 9 -7.42 -3.75 -6.25
C VAL A 9 -7.44 -3.17 -4.83
N PRO A 10 -8.52 -2.52 -4.37
CA PRO A 10 -8.49 -1.81 -3.09
C PRO A 10 -8.20 -2.77 -1.92
N VAL A 11 -7.21 -2.46 -1.09
CA VAL A 11 -6.97 -3.16 0.20
C VAL A 11 -7.64 -2.45 1.37
N LYS A 12 -8.02 -1.19 1.17
CA LYS A 12 -8.76 -0.33 2.08
C LYS A 12 -9.85 0.39 1.28
N LEU A 13 -10.94 0.72 1.96
CA LEU A 13 -11.96 1.64 1.48
C LEU A 13 -11.46 3.08 1.56
N ARG A 14 -12.13 4.00 0.86
CA ARG A 14 -11.90 5.46 0.96
C ARG A 14 -11.92 5.96 2.42
N THR A 15 -12.71 5.33 3.28
CA THR A 15 -12.80 5.65 4.72
C THR A 15 -11.58 5.20 5.54
N GLY A 16 -10.59 4.55 4.90
CA GLY A 16 -9.41 3.97 5.54
C GLY A 16 -9.65 2.58 6.16
N LYS A 17 -10.90 2.11 6.25
CA LYS A 17 -11.22 0.75 6.73
C LYS A 17 -10.69 -0.31 5.78
N GLU A 18 -10.32 -1.47 6.29
CA GLU A 18 -9.92 -2.60 5.43
C GLU A 18 -11.03 -2.97 4.43
N PHE A 19 -10.61 -3.45 3.26
CA PHE A 19 -11.50 -4.00 2.25
C PHE A 19 -11.21 -5.50 2.05
N PRO A 20 -11.96 -6.39 2.75
CA PRO A 20 -11.68 -7.83 2.77
C PRO A 20 -11.68 -8.50 1.40
N ASP A 21 -12.59 -8.08 0.50
CA ASP A 21 -12.73 -8.69 -0.82
C ASP A 21 -11.47 -8.48 -1.66
N GLY A 22 -10.93 -7.26 -1.66
CA GLY A 22 -9.68 -6.98 -2.36
C GLY A 22 -8.48 -7.68 -1.73
N MET A 23 -8.45 -7.77 -0.40
CA MET A 23 -7.44 -8.58 0.30
C MET A 23 -7.51 -10.07 -0.10
N ALA A 24 -8.71 -10.64 -0.22
CA ALA A 24 -8.89 -12.03 -0.66
C ALA A 24 -8.37 -12.25 -2.09
N LEU A 25 -8.69 -11.35 -3.02
CA LEU A 25 -8.23 -11.41 -4.41
C LEU A 25 -6.69 -11.34 -4.52
N LEU A 26 -6.03 -10.50 -3.72
CA LEU A 26 -4.57 -10.39 -3.74
C LEU A 26 -3.89 -11.64 -3.14
N ARG A 27 -4.45 -12.21 -2.07
CA ARG A 27 -3.95 -13.47 -1.50
C ARG A 27 -4.06 -14.61 -2.50
N GLU A 28 -5.23 -14.76 -3.13
CA GLU A 28 -5.47 -15.76 -4.16
C GLU A 28 -4.49 -15.59 -5.33
N MET A 29 -4.28 -14.36 -5.80
CA MET A 29 -3.32 -14.08 -6.88
C MET A 29 -1.90 -14.57 -6.57
N VAL A 30 -1.46 -14.46 -5.32
CA VAL A 30 -0.15 -14.96 -4.88
C VAL A 30 -0.14 -16.49 -4.85
N LEU A 31 -1.15 -17.11 -4.25
CA LEU A 31 -1.18 -18.57 -4.07
C LEU A 31 -1.42 -19.33 -5.37
N VAL A 32 -2.23 -18.81 -6.29
CA VAL A 32 -2.42 -19.38 -7.64
C VAL A 32 -1.10 -19.42 -8.42
N ARG A 33 -0.16 -18.49 -8.17
CA ARG A 33 1.16 -18.54 -8.80
C ARG A 33 2.05 -19.63 -8.21
N ALA A 34 1.96 -19.87 -6.92
CA ALA A 34 2.71 -20.92 -6.25
C ALA A 34 2.14 -22.32 -6.56
N PHE A 35 0.82 -22.44 -6.64
CA PHE A 35 0.08 -23.70 -6.79
C PHE A 35 -1.01 -23.58 -7.87
N PRO A 36 -0.64 -23.50 -9.15
CA PRO A 36 -1.57 -23.19 -10.25
C PRO A 36 -2.58 -24.30 -10.58
N ASN A 37 -2.36 -25.53 -10.10
CA ASN A 37 -3.16 -26.71 -10.43
C ASN A 37 -4.04 -27.15 -9.25
N GLN A 38 -4.13 -26.33 -8.22
CA GLN A 38 -4.77 -26.62 -6.94
C GLN A 38 -6.03 -25.77 -6.80
N THR A 39 -7.04 -26.29 -6.10
CA THR A 39 -8.22 -25.51 -5.71
C THR A 39 -7.85 -24.42 -4.70
N THR A 40 -8.71 -23.40 -4.54
CA THR A 40 -8.47 -22.33 -3.56
C THR A 40 -8.27 -22.86 -2.14
N GLU A 41 -9.04 -23.88 -1.72
CA GLU A 41 -8.89 -24.48 -0.40
C GLU A 41 -7.53 -25.17 -0.22
N GLU A 42 -7.12 -25.96 -1.21
CA GLU A 42 -5.80 -26.63 -1.22
C GLU A 42 -4.64 -25.62 -1.26
N GLN A 43 -4.78 -24.54 -2.02
CA GLN A 43 -3.80 -23.45 -2.07
C GLN A 43 -3.56 -22.83 -0.70
N PHE A 44 -4.63 -22.54 0.06
CA PHE A 44 -4.51 -21.99 1.41
C PHE A 44 -3.98 -23.02 2.42
N ALA A 45 -4.29 -24.31 2.25
CA ALA A 45 -3.70 -25.37 3.06
C ALA A 45 -2.16 -25.49 2.84
N LEU A 46 -1.68 -25.15 1.65
CA LEU A 46 -0.26 -25.12 1.29
C LEU A 46 0.42 -23.77 1.58
N LEU A 47 -0.27 -22.81 2.20
CA LEU A 47 0.32 -21.52 2.58
C LEU A 47 1.64 -21.65 3.37
N PRO A 48 1.79 -22.59 4.34
CA PRO A 48 3.04 -22.76 5.09
C PRO A 48 4.26 -23.14 4.25
N GLU A 49 4.08 -23.56 2.99
CA GLU A 49 5.17 -23.82 2.05
C GLU A 49 5.69 -22.53 1.38
N VAL A 50 4.95 -21.43 1.47
CA VAL A 50 5.27 -20.14 0.81
C VAL A 50 5.57 -19.04 1.82
N PHE A 51 4.81 -19.00 2.92
CA PHE A 51 4.94 -18.00 3.97
C PHE A 51 4.97 -18.68 5.33
N ASP A 52 5.72 -18.12 6.27
CA ASP A 52 5.76 -18.60 7.65
C ASP A 52 4.39 -18.54 8.35
N ASN A 53 3.56 -17.55 8.01
CA ASN A 53 2.21 -17.38 8.51
C ASN A 53 1.34 -16.52 7.57
N ILE A 54 0.02 -16.56 7.77
CA ILE A 54 -0.95 -15.79 6.98
C ILE A 54 -0.78 -14.27 7.12
N GLU A 55 -0.29 -13.78 8.26
CA GLU A 55 -0.08 -12.34 8.44
C GLU A 55 1.07 -11.79 7.59
N THR A 56 2.10 -12.59 7.28
CA THR A 56 3.14 -12.21 6.31
C THR A 56 2.52 -12.00 4.92
N LEU A 57 1.65 -12.90 4.46
CA LEU A 57 0.92 -12.71 3.20
C LEU A 57 -0.02 -11.50 3.27
N ASN A 58 -0.76 -11.32 4.38
CA ASN A 58 -1.63 -10.16 4.57
C ASN A 58 -0.84 -8.85 4.53
N ARG A 59 0.32 -8.82 5.17
CA ARG A 59 1.24 -7.68 5.21
C ARG A 59 1.73 -7.33 3.81
N LEU A 60 2.14 -8.33 3.03
CA LEU A 60 2.54 -8.18 1.63
C LEU A 60 1.40 -7.59 0.78
N CYS A 61 0.17 -8.09 0.94
CA CYS A 61 -1.01 -7.53 0.26
C CYS A 61 -1.26 -6.08 0.66
N ARG A 62 -1.29 -5.76 1.96
CA ARG A 62 -1.53 -4.40 2.48
C ARG A 62 -0.49 -3.41 1.97
N ILE A 63 0.80 -3.73 2.08
CA ILE A 63 1.87 -2.80 1.72
C ILE A 63 1.95 -2.54 0.21
N SER A 64 1.49 -3.50 -0.61
CA SER A 64 1.38 -3.30 -2.06
C SER A 64 0.37 -2.22 -2.46
N GLY A 65 -0.54 -1.85 -1.55
CA GLY A 65 -1.64 -0.93 -1.82
C GLY A 65 -2.62 -1.43 -2.87
N GLY A 66 -2.59 -2.72 -3.24
CA GLY A 66 -3.40 -3.24 -4.33
C GLY A 66 -2.82 -3.08 -5.73
N HIS A 67 -1.61 -2.52 -5.84
CA HIS A 67 -0.92 -2.44 -7.11
C HIS A 67 -0.24 -3.78 -7.41
N VAL A 68 -0.83 -4.54 -8.34
CA VAL A 68 -0.43 -5.92 -8.68
C VAL A 68 1.05 -6.04 -9.04
N ARG A 69 1.61 -5.10 -9.82
CA ARG A 69 3.04 -5.13 -10.16
C ARG A 69 3.92 -4.86 -8.93
N ASN A 70 3.47 -4.03 -7.98
CA ASN A 70 4.22 -3.79 -6.74
C ASN A 70 4.16 -5.02 -5.84
N LEU A 71 3.00 -5.66 -5.73
CA LEU A 71 2.82 -6.91 -5.00
C LEU A 71 3.81 -7.98 -5.48
N LEU A 72 3.85 -8.23 -6.80
CA LEU A 72 4.74 -9.22 -7.38
C LEU A 72 6.21 -8.81 -7.28
N GLY A 73 6.51 -7.51 -7.37
CA GLY A 73 7.87 -7.00 -7.17
C GLY A 73 8.38 -7.24 -5.75
N LEU A 74 7.58 -6.92 -4.74
CA LEU A 74 7.93 -7.18 -3.33
C LEU A 74 8.09 -8.67 -3.04
N LEU A 75 7.20 -9.51 -3.58
CA LEU A 75 7.33 -10.97 -3.46
C LEU A 75 8.63 -11.47 -4.11
N PHE A 76 8.95 -10.99 -5.31
CA PHE A 76 10.19 -11.33 -5.99
C PHE A 76 11.43 -10.87 -5.21
N ASP A 77 11.39 -9.67 -4.62
CA ASP A 77 12.47 -9.16 -3.78
C ASP A 77 12.68 -10.06 -2.54
N CYS A 78 11.60 -10.57 -1.90
CA CYS A 78 11.71 -11.54 -0.81
C CYS A 78 12.39 -12.85 -1.27
N LEU A 79 11.95 -13.40 -2.41
CA LEU A 79 12.48 -14.65 -2.97
C LEU A 79 13.95 -14.56 -3.42
N ARG A 80 14.49 -13.33 -3.58
CA ARG A 80 15.91 -13.11 -3.84
C ARG A 80 16.76 -13.16 -2.57
N GLN A 81 16.16 -12.90 -1.41
CA GLN A 81 16.85 -12.88 -0.13
C GLN A 81 16.78 -14.24 0.56
N GLU A 82 15.62 -14.88 0.55
CA GLU A 82 15.34 -16.12 1.28
C GLU A 82 14.55 -17.10 0.40
N ASN A 83 14.75 -18.40 0.61
CA ASN A 83 13.84 -19.41 0.03
C ASN A 83 12.53 -19.45 0.83
N PRO A 84 11.41 -19.84 0.21
CA PRO A 84 10.19 -20.14 0.95
C PRO A 84 10.40 -21.22 2.03
N PRO A 85 9.65 -21.16 3.16
CA PRO A 85 8.64 -20.15 3.48
C PRO A 85 9.26 -18.79 3.84
N ILE A 86 8.71 -17.72 3.27
CA ILE A 86 9.19 -16.34 3.50
C ILE A 86 8.87 -15.95 4.95
N PRO A 87 9.87 -15.62 5.78
CA PRO A 87 9.65 -15.16 7.14
C PRO A 87 9.17 -13.70 7.17
N SER A 88 8.38 -13.33 8.19
CA SER A 88 7.92 -11.95 8.36
C SER A 88 9.08 -10.93 8.33
N GLU A 89 10.23 -11.25 8.92
CA GLU A 89 11.41 -10.37 8.95
C GLU A 89 11.98 -10.08 7.55
N CYS A 90 12.03 -11.09 6.67
CA CYS A 90 12.46 -10.90 5.28
C CYS A 90 11.56 -9.91 4.55
N LEU A 91 10.23 -10.05 4.72
CA LEU A 91 9.28 -9.11 4.14
C LEU A 91 9.46 -7.70 4.71
N GLU A 92 9.60 -7.54 6.03
CA GLU A 92 9.82 -6.21 6.61
C GLU A 92 11.11 -5.56 6.10
N ASN A 93 12.20 -6.31 5.93
CA ASN A 93 13.44 -5.79 5.33
C ASN A 93 13.22 -5.29 3.88
N VAL A 94 12.53 -6.07 3.05
CA VAL A 94 12.16 -5.66 1.69
C VAL A 94 11.28 -4.41 1.68
N ILE A 95 10.33 -4.30 2.62
CA ILE A 95 9.48 -3.11 2.78
C ILE A 95 10.32 -1.89 3.16
N LEU A 96 11.26 -2.03 4.09
CA LEU A 96 12.17 -0.97 4.52
C LEU A 96 13.03 -0.47 3.34
N GLU A 97 13.66 -1.38 2.60
CA GLU A 97 14.46 -1.04 1.41
C GLU A 97 13.62 -0.31 0.36
N ARG A 98 12.40 -0.81 0.09
CA ARG A 98 11.49 -0.17 -0.86
C ARG A 98 11.08 1.22 -0.41
N ARG A 99 10.75 1.39 0.87
CA ARG A 99 10.40 2.68 1.46
C ARG A 99 11.55 3.66 1.29
N ASP A 100 12.77 3.27 1.67
CA ASP A 100 13.93 4.15 1.66
C ASP A 100 14.30 4.56 0.23
N TYR A 101 14.18 3.63 -0.72
CA TYR A 101 14.29 3.95 -2.15
C TYR A 101 13.28 5.01 -2.59
N LEU A 102 11.99 4.85 -2.25
CA LEU A 102 10.97 5.85 -2.61
C LEU A 102 11.27 7.20 -1.97
N ILE A 103 11.53 7.24 -0.66
CA ILE A 103 11.85 8.48 0.08
C ILE A 103 13.01 9.23 -0.55
N SER A 104 14.07 8.52 -0.98
CA SER A 104 15.26 9.14 -1.56
C SER A 104 14.98 9.95 -2.83
N SER A 105 13.83 9.72 -3.46
CA SER A 105 13.42 10.35 -4.72
C SER A 105 12.33 11.42 -4.56
N ILE A 106 11.84 11.67 -3.33
CA ILE A 106 10.75 12.61 -3.05
C ILE A 106 11.35 13.96 -2.60
N THR A 107 10.96 15.06 -3.25
CA THR A 107 11.34 16.41 -2.82
C THR A 107 10.46 16.91 -1.66
N ASP A 108 10.87 18.00 -1.00
CA ASP A 108 10.08 18.61 0.07
C ASP A 108 8.72 19.11 -0.46
N GLU A 109 8.69 19.67 -1.67
CA GLU A 109 7.44 20.11 -2.32
C GLU A 109 6.52 18.92 -2.65
N GLU A 110 7.09 17.79 -3.09
CA GLU A 110 6.31 16.58 -3.35
C GLU A 110 5.73 16.00 -2.05
N TRP A 111 6.44 16.08 -0.92
CA TRP A 111 5.89 15.72 0.39
C TRP A 111 4.67 16.57 0.75
N GLU A 112 4.71 17.88 0.52
CA GLU A 112 3.56 18.75 0.75
C GLU A 112 2.37 18.35 -0.11
N LEU A 113 2.59 18.01 -1.37
CA LEU A 113 1.53 17.52 -2.27
C LEU A 113 0.98 16.16 -1.82
N LEU A 114 1.83 15.24 -1.35
CA LEU A 114 1.38 13.96 -0.80
C LEU A 114 0.45 14.16 0.40
N PHE A 115 0.76 15.10 1.29
CA PHE A 115 -0.11 15.43 2.42
C PHE A 115 -1.44 16.04 1.97
N GLN A 116 -1.45 16.87 0.91
CA GLN A 116 -2.69 17.35 0.30
C GLN A 116 -3.52 16.20 -0.29
N VAL A 117 -2.88 15.23 -0.96
CA VAL A 117 -3.57 14.04 -1.49
C VAL A 117 -4.20 13.24 -0.35
N VAL A 118 -3.50 13.05 0.77
CA VAL A 118 -4.02 12.29 1.92
C VAL A 118 -5.27 12.98 2.52
N GLN A 119 -5.25 14.31 2.64
CA GLN A 119 -6.39 15.08 3.17
C GLN A 119 -7.57 15.14 2.19
N GLN A 120 -7.31 15.33 0.89
CA GLN A 120 -8.34 15.59 -0.10
C GLN A 120 -8.81 14.33 -0.85
N GLN A 121 -8.00 13.27 -0.82
CA GLN A 121 -8.15 12.02 -1.59
C GLN A 121 -8.33 12.25 -3.09
N LYS A 122 -7.78 13.36 -3.59
CA LYS A 122 -7.90 13.84 -4.96
C LYS A 122 -6.54 14.27 -5.48
N VAL A 123 -6.35 14.03 -6.76
CA VAL A 123 -5.20 14.45 -7.56
C VAL A 123 -5.76 15.40 -8.61
N ARG A 124 -5.23 16.62 -8.71
CA ARG A 124 -5.67 17.61 -9.71
C ARG A 124 -4.93 17.34 -11.02
N GLY A 125 -5.41 17.94 -12.12
CA GLY A 125 -4.87 17.70 -13.47
C GLY A 125 -3.55 18.43 -13.78
N ASP A 126 -2.89 18.93 -12.74
CA ASP A 126 -1.61 19.63 -12.76
C ASP A 126 -0.42 18.65 -12.87
N THR A 127 0.71 19.17 -13.36
CA THR A 127 1.88 18.37 -13.75
C THR A 127 2.49 17.65 -12.56
N GLU A 128 2.52 18.31 -11.41
CA GLU A 128 3.10 17.85 -10.17
C GLU A 128 2.38 16.61 -9.64
N TYR A 129 1.05 16.60 -9.73
CA TYR A 129 0.23 15.46 -9.33
C TYR A 129 0.34 14.28 -10.31
N GLN A 130 0.57 14.55 -11.61
CA GLN A 130 0.93 13.51 -12.58
C GLN A 130 2.29 12.88 -12.25
N THR A 131 3.24 13.66 -11.74
CA THR A 131 4.52 13.14 -11.25
C THR A 131 4.31 12.18 -10.09
N LEU A 132 3.48 12.52 -9.09
CA LEU A 132 3.19 11.62 -7.96
C LEU A 132 2.64 10.25 -8.41
N LEU A 133 1.75 10.24 -9.42
CA LEU A 133 1.21 9.00 -9.99
C LEU A 133 2.27 8.19 -10.74
N ARG A 134 3.08 8.85 -11.58
CA ARG A 134 4.12 8.18 -12.38
C ARG A 134 5.25 7.62 -11.53
N SER A 135 5.59 8.32 -10.45
CA SER A 135 6.60 7.90 -9.47
C SER A 135 6.06 6.87 -8.47
N MET A 136 4.80 6.45 -8.59
CA MET A 136 4.18 5.44 -7.72
C MET A 136 4.11 5.86 -6.25
N PHE A 137 4.07 7.17 -5.98
CA PHE A 137 3.91 7.72 -4.63
C PHE A 137 2.45 7.74 -4.19
N VAL A 138 1.52 7.79 -5.16
CA VAL A 138 0.08 7.71 -4.92
C VAL A 138 -0.55 6.70 -5.88
N PHE A 139 -1.64 6.08 -5.44
CA PHE A 139 -2.41 5.11 -6.22
C PHE A 139 -3.83 5.59 -6.44
N GLU A 140 -4.33 5.32 -7.64
CA GLU A 140 -5.72 5.55 -8.01
C GLU A 140 -6.58 4.31 -7.74
N TYR A 141 -7.61 4.50 -6.93
CA TYR A 141 -8.65 3.55 -6.61
C TYR A 141 -9.98 4.00 -7.19
N ARG A 142 -10.94 3.09 -7.28
CA ARG A 142 -12.29 3.39 -7.76
C ARG A 142 -13.34 2.72 -6.88
N ASP A 143 -14.35 3.50 -6.51
CA ASP A 143 -15.54 3.03 -5.80
C ASP A 143 -16.82 3.55 -6.49
N ARG A 144 -17.97 3.43 -5.80
CA ARG A 144 -19.26 3.88 -6.32
C ARG A 144 -19.35 5.40 -6.50
N ASP A 145 -18.54 6.15 -5.75
CA ASP A 145 -18.49 7.61 -5.78
C ASP A 145 -17.43 8.14 -6.77
N GLY A 146 -16.78 7.23 -7.50
CA GLY A 146 -15.78 7.53 -8.52
C GLY A 146 -14.37 7.24 -8.06
N ASN A 147 -13.41 7.96 -8.66
CA ASN A 147 -12.00 7.70 -8.39
C ASN A 147 -11.57 8.40 -7.09
N TRP A 148 -10.55 7.84 -6.44
CA TRP A 148 -9.90 8.44 -5.28
C TRP A 148 -8.46 8.01 -5.19
N PHE A 149 -7.70 8.81 -4.46
CA PHE A 149 -6.26 8.64 -4.39
C PHE A 149 -5.82 8.40 -2.97
N GLY A 150 -5.01 7.37 -2.80
CA GLY A 150 -4.32 7.05 -1.55
C GLY A 150 -2.82 7.14 -1.76
N ILE A 151 -2.09 7.47 -0.70
CA ILE A 151 -0.64 7.38 -0.72
C ILE A 151 -0.20 5.91 -0.80
N ASN A 152 0.94 5.65 -1.43
CA ASN A 152 1.57 4.33 -1.42
C ASN A 152 1.82 3.90 0.04
N PRO A 153 1.31 2.74 0.49
CA PRO A 153 1.41 2.33 1.88
C PRO A 153 2.85 2.26 2.43
N ALA A 154 3.85 2.01 1.59
CA ALA A 154 5.25 2.06 2.02
C ALA A 154 5.64 3.46 2.55
N LEU A 155 5.10 4.52 1.96
CA LEU A 155 5.33 5.90 2.39
C LEU A 155 4.53 6.26 3.66
N GLU A 156 3.45 5.54 3.99
CA GLU A 156 2.76 5.71 5.29
C GLU A 156 3.69 5.37 6.47
N GLU A 157 4.75 4.59 6.21
CA GLU A 157 5.72 4.17 7.22
C GLU A 157 6.93 5.11 7.32
N ALA A 158 7.01 6.11 6.44
CA ALA A 158 8.08 7.10 6.41
C ALA A 158 8.07 8.00 7.67
N PRO A 159 9.25 8.40 8.18
CA PRO A 159 9.35 9.35 9.29
C PRO A 159 8.61 10.67 9.03
N GLN A 160 8.68 11.20 7.81
CA GLN A 160 8.00 12.42 7.38
C GLN A 160 6.49 12.29 7.56
N PHE A 161 5.90 11.20 7.03
CA PHE A 161 4.47 10.94 7.13
C PHE A 161 4.00 10.72 8.57
N LYS A 162 4.75 9.93 9.36
CA LYS A 162 4.45 9.71 10.79
C LYS A 162 4.51 11.00 11.60
N SER A 163 5.47 11.89 11.29
CA SER A 163 5.61 13.19 11.96
C SER A 163 4.44 14.12 11.62
N TRP A 164 4.10 14.20 10.33
CA TRP A 164 2.95 14.96 9.86
C TRP A 164 1.62 14.49 10.48
N LEU A 165 1.39 13.17 10.53
CA LEU A 165 0.19 12.61 11.19
C LEU A 165 0.09 13.00 12.66
N LYS A 166 1.20 12.92 13.41
CA LYS A 166 1.22 13.31 14.83
C LYS A 166 0.85 14.78 15.02
N GLN A 167 1.36 15.66 14.18
CA GLN A 167 1.07 17.10 14.23
C GLN A 167 -0.41 17.39 13.90
N ASN A 168 -0.97 16.72 12.89
CA ASN A 168 -2.37 16.94 12.47
C ASN A 168 -3.37 16.32 13.47
N HIS A 169 -3.07 15.19 14.10
CA HIS A 169 -3.91 14.62 15.17
C HIS A 169 -3.85 15.42 16.48
N GLN A 170 -2.76 16.14 16.75
CA GLN A 170 -2.68 17.04 17.91
C GLN A 170 -3.50 18.32 17.70
N GLN A 171 -3.72 18.75 16.45
CA GLN A 171 -4.55 19.93 16.13
C GLN A 171 -6.06 19.68 16.22
N THR A 172 -6.53 18.42 16.26
CA THR A 172 -7.95 18.06 16.34
C THR A 172 -8.48 17.85 17.76
N LEU A 173 -7.62 17.97 18.79
CA LEU A 173 -8.05 18.01 20.20
C LEU A 173 -8.27 19.48 20.61
N PRO A 174 -9.51 19.90 20.97
CA PRO A 174 -9.72 21.26 21.42
C PRO A 174 -8.94 21.50 22.72
N ASN A 175 -8.12 22.55 22.72
CA ASN A 175 -7.57 23.14 23.94
C ASN A 175 -8.74 23.46 24.88
N THR A 176 -8.99 22.57 25.84
CA THR A 176 -9.90 22.87 26.94
C THR A 176 -9.11 23.76 27.88
N THR A 177 -9.15 25.06 27.62
CA THR A 177 -8.77 26.08 28.58
C THR A 177 -9.69 25.91 29.79
N ILE A 178 -9.17 25.37 30.88
CA ILE A 178 -9.82 25.43 32.18
C ILE A 178 -9.80 26.89 32.59
N VAL A 179 -10.92 27.58 32.42
CA VAL A 179 -11.16 28.90 33.00
C VAL A 179 -11.87 28.68 34.33
N HIS A 180 -11.08 28.87 35.40
CA HIS A 180 -11.41 29.07 36.82
C HIS A 180 -12.30 28.04 37.54
#